data_AF-A0A959HZ60-F1
#
_entry.id   AF-A0A959HZ60-F1
#
_cell.length_a   1.000
_cell.length_b   1.000
_cell.length_c   1.000
_cell.angle_alpha   90.00
_cell.angle_beta   90.00
_cell.angle_gamma   90.00
#
_symmetry.space_group_name_H-M   'P 1'
#
loop_
_entity.id
_entity.type
_entity.pdbx_description
1 polymer ?
#
loop_
_entity_poly.entity_id
_entity_poly.type
_entity_poly.pdbx_seq_one_letter_code
_entity_poly.pdbx_strand_id
1 'polypeptide(L)'
;MNKLEFPYPELLPANTRLKPLSGGHINGTWLLSAGGGPYAVLQRINPVVFRRPLEVTDNYLTIYRHLEKQADLGLRLPAPIPFSNGQFAYSDESGAAWRMTTFLDNTYATEHADRAETAYEAALAAGRFLAGLEGLSPESVAPVIPGFHDSVKRWERFLEVERLATPEKQAAAAPEIRFLYASHQLFDEIRALHL
;
A
#
# COMPACT_ATOMS: atom_id res chain seq x y z
N MET A 1 -0.14 -21.05 -13.51
CA MET A 1 -0.52 -19.84 -12.76
C MET A 1 -2.02 -19.86 -12.60
N ASN A 2 -2.53 -20.21 -11.42
CA ASN A 2 -3.97 -20.19 -11.17
C ASN A 2 -4.47 -18.76 -11.35
N LYS A 3 -5.37 -18.54 -12.31
CA LYS A 3 -6.21 -17.35 -12.36
C LYS A 3 -6.94 -17.31 -11.02
N LEU A 4 -6.51 -16.45 -10.12
CA LEU A 4 -7.33 -16.10 -8.97
C LEU A 4 -8.50 -15.30 -9.54
N GLU A 5 -9.64 -15.96 -9.67
CA GLU A 5 -10.91 -15.32 -10.02
C GLU A 5 -11.41 -14.61 -8.77
N PHE A 6 -11.76 -13.33 -8.93
CA PHE A 6 -12.47 -12.60 -7.89
C PHE A 6 -13.69 -13.42 -7.44
N PRO A 7 -13.85 -13.75 -6.15
CA PRO A 7 -14.83 -14.75 -5.71
C PRO A 7 -16.29 -14.30 -5.83
N TYR A 8 -16.55 -13.02 -6.13
CA TYR A 8 -17.89 -12.43 -6.17
C TYR A 8 -18.19 -11.75 -7.52
N PRO A 9 -18.09 -12.45 -8.67
CA PRO A 9 -18.25 -11.83 -9.99
C PRO A 9 -19.61 -11.12 -10.19
N GLU A 10 -20.66 -11.55 -9.49
CA GLU A 10 -21.98 -10.94 -9.46
C GLU A 10 -21.99 -9.52 -8.86
N LEU A 11 -20.96 -9.17 -8.08
CA LEU A 11 -20.79 -7.84 -7.51
C LEU A 11 -20.14 -6.84 -8.46
N LEU A 12 -19.70 -7.31 -9.63
CA LEU A 12 -19.13 -6.46 -10.69
C LEU A 12 -20.18 -6.13 -11.77
N PRO A 13 -20.04 -5.00 -12.46
CA PRO A 13 -20.82 -4.72 -13.66
C PRO A 13 -20.73 -5.85 -14.69
N ALA A 14 -21.83 -6.09 -15.41
CA ALA A 14 -21.86 -7.08 -16.49
C ALA A 14 -20.76 -6.82 -17.54
N ASN A 15 -20.22 -7.90 -18.12
CA ASN A 15 -19.13 -7.87 -19.12
C ASN A 15 -17.81 -7.28 -18.61
N THR A 16 -17.59 -7.21 -17.29
CA THR A 16 -16.32 -6.79 -16.73
C THR A 16 -15.21 -7.81 -17.04
N ARG A 17 -14.09 -7.31 -17.56
CA ARG A 17 -12.85 -8.08 -17.78
C ARG A 17 -11.80 -7.68 -16.76
N LEU A 18 -11.10 -8.67 -16.22
CA LEU A 18 -9.99 -8.48 -15.28
C LEU A 18 -8.66 -8.73 -16.00
N LYS A 19 -7.76 -7.76 -15.94
CA LYS A 19 -6.37 -7.89 -16.40
C LYS A 19 -5.43 -7.72 -15.20
N PRO A 20 -4.58 -8.70 -14.85
CA PRO A 20 -3.59 -8.52 -13.80
C PRO A 20 -2.69 -7.31 -14.05
N LEU A 21 -2.43 -6.52 -13.02
CA LEU A 21 -1.43 -5.46 -13.01
C LEU A 21 -0.19 -5.97 -12.26
N SER A 22 0.95 -5.93 -12.95
CA SER A 22 2.27 -6.29 -12.40
C SER A 22 2.98 -5.06 -11.83
N GLY A 23 3.94 -5.27 -10.93
CA GLY A 23 4.76 -4.21 -10.31
C GLY A 23 4.54 -4.05 -8.81
N GLY A 24 3.43 -4.57 -8.27
CA GLY A 24 3.19 -4.62 -6.83
C GLY A 24 3.77 -5.87 -6.16
N HIS A 25 4.42 -5.71 -5.01
CA HIS A 25 4.99 -6.83 -4.24
C HIS A 25 4.07 -7.38 -3.13
N ILE A 26 3.00 -6.65 -2.77
CA ILE A 26 2.21 -6.94 -1.58
C ILE A 26 0.84 -7.52 -1.94
N ASN A 27 0.00 -6.75 -2.63
CA ASN A 27 -1.39 -7.08 -2.92
C ASN A 27 -1.56 -7.66 -4.33
N GLY A 28 -2.51 -8.57 -4.50
CA GLY A 28 -2.99 -8.92 -5.84
C GLY A 28 -3.73 -7.72 -6.43
N THR A 29 -3.42 -7.33 -7.66
CA THR A 29 -3.99 -6.12 -8.28
C THR A 29 -4.42 -6.41 -9.71
N TRP A 30 -5.63 -5.98 -10.09
CA TRP A 30 -6.20 -6.16 -11.41
C TRP A 30 -6.84 -4.87 -11.92
N LEU A 31 -6.68 -4.61 -13.20
CA LEU A 31 -7.43 -3.59 -13.93
C LEU A 31 -8.77 -4.17 -14.38
N LEU A 32 -9.85 -3.50 -14.02
CA LEU A 32 -11.22 -3.81 -14.44
C LEU A 32 -11.57 -2.97 -15.66
N SER A 33 -12.15 -3.59 -16.68
CA SER A 33 -12.61 -2.91 -17.89
C SER A 33 -13.99 -3.39 -18.34
N ALA A 34 -14.85 -2.49 -18.80
CA ALA A 34 -16.18 -2.79 -19.34
C ALA A 34 -16.56 -1.75 -20.42
N GLY A 35 -17.32 -2.14 -21.45
CA GLY A 35 -18.16 -1.31 -22.35
C GLY A 35 -17.67 0.04 -22.92
N GLY A 36 -16.41 0.45 -22.67
CA GLY A 36 -15.91 1.81 -22.85
C GLY A 36 -14.46 1.99 -22.40
N GLY A 37 -13.90 1.04 -21.64
CA GLY A 37 -12.47 1.01 -21.30
C GLY A 37 -12.22 0.58 -19.86
N PRO A 38 -10.99 0.80 -19.36
CA PRO A 38 -10.66 0.65 -17.95
C PRO A 38 -11.46 1.63 -17.09
N TYR A 39 -12.00 1.16 -15.97
CA TYR A 39 -12.78 2.01 -15.06
C TYR A 39 -12.37 1.90 -13.60
N ALA A 40 -11.79 0.76 -13.19
CA ALA A 40 -11.44 0.52 -11.80
C ALA A 40 -10.20 -0.36 -11.65
N VAL A 41 -9.61 -0.29 -10.47
CA VAL A 41 -8.58 -1.21 -9.99
C VAL A 41 -9.16 -2.04 -8.86
N LEU A 42 -9.17 -3.36 -9.04
CA LEU A 42 -9.50 -4.33 -8.01
C LEU A 42 -8.23 -4.73 -7.27
N GLN A 43 -8.28 -4.73 -5.94
CA GLN A 43 -7.16 -5.20 -5.12
C GLN A 43 -7.61 -6.29 -4.16
N ARG A 44 -6.80 -7.35 -4.07
CA ARG A 44 -6.84 -8.36 -3.02
C ARG A 44 -5.75 -8.07 -2.01
N ILE A 45 -6.14 -7.55 -0.85
CA ILE A 45 -5.28 -7.17 0.25
C ILE A 45 -4.68 -8.43 0.89
N ASN A 46 -3.36 -8.46 1.00
CA ASN A 46 -2.63 -9.65 1.44
C ASN A 46 -2.81 -9.93 2.95
N PRO A 47 -3.47 -11.05 3.34
CA PRO A 47 -3.76 -11.35 4.73
C PRO A 47 -2.53 -11.78 5.54
N VAL A 48 -1.43 -12.14 4.87
CA VAL A 48 -0.16 -12.48 5.54
C VAL A 48 0.54 -11.22 6.02
N VAL A 49 0.54 -10.16 5.19
CA VAL A 49 1.15 -8.87 5.53
C VAL A 49 0.23 -8.06 6.45
N PHE A 50 -1.05 -7.99 6.10
CA PHE A 50 -2.07 -7.28 6.87
C PHE A 50 -2.92 -8.29 7.63
N ARG A 51 -2.69 -8.45 8.93
CA ARG A 51 -3.45 -9.42 9.74
C ARG A 51 -4.94 -9.08 9.87
N ARG A 52 -5.30 -7.83 9.60
CA ARG A 52 -6.69 -7.33 9.58
C ARG A 52 -6.93 -6.56 8.27
N PRO A 53 -7.08 -7.26 7.12
CA PRO A 53 -7.17 -6.62 5.80
C PRO A 53 -8.34 -5.63 5.64
N LEU A 54 -9.45 -5.85 6.35
CA LEU A 54 -10.59 -4.93 6.32
C LEU A 54 -10.20 -3.55 6.90
N GLU A 55 -9.39 -3.50 7.96
CA GLU A 55 -8.91 -2.23 8.52
C GLU A 55 -8.08 -1.43 7.52
N VAL A 56 -7.40 -2.09 6.57
CA VAL A 56 -6.69 -1.39 5.48
C VAL A 56 -7.66 -0.66 4.57
N THR A 57 -8.84 -1.24 4.31
CA THR A 57 -9.88 -0.58 3.52
C THR A 57 -10.60 0.49 4.35
N ASP A 58 -10.87 0.25 5.62
CA ASP A 58 -11.50 1.26 6.49
C ASP A 58 -10.62 2.49 6.66
N ASN A 59 -9.32 2.30 6.90
CA ASN A 59 -8.33 3.40 6.93
C ASN A 59 -8.33 4.19 5.62
N TYR A 60 -8.38 3.49 4.48
CA TYR A 60 -8.42 4.12 3.17
C TYR A 60 -9.68 4.98 2.99
N LEU A 61 -10.84 4.48 3.40
CA LEU A 61 -12.10 5.23 3.37
C LEU A 61 -12.07 6.45 4.29
N THR A 62 -11.55 6.30 5.51
CA THR A 62 -11.39 7.41 6.47
C THR A 62 -10.51 8.51 5.90
N ILE A 63 -9.32 8.14 5.41
CA ILE A 63 -8.35 9.07 4.83
C ILE A 63 -8.93 9.74 3.58
N TYR A 64 -9.52 8.97 2.66
CA TYR A 64 -10.10 9.53 1.44
C TYR A 64 -11.21 10.55 1.76
N ARG A 65 -12.15 10.21 2.65
CA ARG A 65 -13.25 11.11 3.05
C ARG A 65 -12.76 12.38 3.76
N HIS A 66 -11.63 12.30 4.45
CA HIS A 66 -11.00 13.48 5.05
C HIS A 66 -10.39 14.38 3.97
N LEU A 67 -9.63 13.79 3.05
CA LEU A 67 -8.96 14.51 1.98
C LEU A 67 -9.93 15.13 0.97
N GLU A 68 -11.06 14.50 0.70
CA GLU A 68 -12.10 15.01 -0.20
C GLU A 68 -12.76 16.30 0.32
N LYS A 69 -12.71 16.56 1.64
CA LYS A 69 -13.24 17.78 2.25
C LYS A 69 -12.28 18.96 2.18
N GLN A 70 -11.03 18.74 1.77
CA GLN A 70 -10.03 19.79 1.70
C GLN A 70 -10.28 20.65 0.45
N ALA A 71 -10.39 21.97 0.64
CA ALA A 71 -10.81 22.90 -0.40
C ALA A 71 -9.85 22.95 -1.61
N ASP A 72 -8.55 22.73 -1.38
CA ASP A 72 -7.54 22.64 -2.44
C ASP A 72 -6.44 21.64 -2.05
N LEU A 73 -6.69 20.35 -2.32
CA LEU A 73 -5.67 19.32 -2.14
C LEU A 73 -4.59 19.38 -3.23
N GLY A 74 -4.92 19.89 -4.42
CA GLY A 74 -4.03 19.86 -5.58
C GLY A 74 -3.61 18.44 -6.02
N LEU A 75 -4.37 17.40 -5.66
CA LEU A 75 -4.11 15.99 -6.00
C LEU A 75 -5.36 15.32 -6.56
N ARG A 76 -5.17 14.43 -7.54
CA ARG A 76 -6.21 13.49 -7.98
C ARG A 76 -6.01 12.16 -7.26
N LEU A 77 -6.89 11.86 -6.32
CA LEU A 77 -6.86 10.60 -5.57
C LEU A 77 -7.70 9.53 -6.27
N PRO A 78 -7.30 8.25 -6.24
CA PRO A 78 -8.20 7.17 -6.62
C PRO A 78 -9.37 7.15 -5.63
N ALA A 79 -10.61 7.24 -6.12
CA ALA A 79 -11.79 7.20 -5.26
C ALA A 79 -12.17 5.76 -4.94
N PRO A 80 -12.60 5.44 -3.70
CA PRO A 80 -13.14 4.13 -3.39
C PRO A 80 -14.44 3.90 -4.19
N ILE A 81 -14.57 2.73 -4.80
CA ILE A 81 -15.77 2.34 -5.55
C ILE A 81 -16.51 1.27 -4.75
N PRO A 82 -17.79 1.47 -4.42
CA PRO A 82 -18.59 0.41 -3.80
C PRO A 82 -18.89 -0.69 -4.82
N PHE A 83 -19.01 -1.91 -4.33
CA PHE A 83 -19.60 -3.01 -5.08
C PHE A 83 -21.10 -2.76 -5.32
N SER A 84 -21.73 -3.56 -6.18
CA SER A 84 -23.14 -3.35 -6.60
C SER A 84 -24.15 -3.30 -5.46
N ASN A 85 -23.82 -3.84 -4.28
CA ASN A 85 -24.64 -3.81 -3.07
C ASN A 85 -24.23 -2.73 -2.04
N GLY A 86 -23.40 -1.77 -2.44
CA GLY A 86 -23.05 -0.60 -1.64
C GLY A 86 -21.90 -0.79 -0.64
N GLN A 87 -21.40 -2.02 -0.46
CA GLN A 87 -20.23 -2.27 0.40
C GLN A 87 -18.94 -1.88 -0.32
N PHE A 88 -17.92 -1.48 0.43
CA PHE A 88 -16.61 -1.11 -0.11
C PHE A 88 -15.55 -2.21 -0.01
N ALA A 89 -15.82 -3.27 0.75
CA ALA A 89 -14.90 -4.38 0.93
C ALA A 89 -15.62 -5.72 1.12
N TYR A 90 -14.94 -6.80 0.72
CA TYR A 90 -15.36 -8.18 0.99
C TYR A 90 -14.20 -9.03 1.47
N SER A 91 -14.41 -9.82 2.52
CA SER A 91 -13.44 -10.85 2.91
C SER A 91 -13.72 -12.13 2.12
N ASP A 92 -12.68 -12.73 1.55
CA ASP A 92 -12.76 -14.08 1.01
C ASP A 92 -12.49 -15.15 2.09
N GLU A 93 -12.69 -16.42 1.74
CA GLU A 93 -12.50 -17.57 2.64
C GLU A 93 -11.05 -17.71 3.16
N SER A 94 -10.08 -17.09 2.50
CA SER A 94 -8.69 -17.09 2.94
C SER A 94 -8.35 -15.94 3.89
N GLY A 95 -9.36 -15.13 4.24
CA GLY A 95 -9.21 -13.96 5.12
C GLY A 95 -8.65 -12.72 4.41
N ALA A 96 -8.47 -12.74 3.09
CA ALA A 96 -8.05 -11.56 2.33
C ALA A 96 -9.24 -10.62 2.12
N ALA A 97 -9.00 -9.30 2.13
CA ALA A 97 -10.03 -8.32 1.78
C ALA A 97 -9.90 -7.92 0.30
N TRP A 98 -11.04 -7.73 -0.36
CA TRP A 98 -11.15 -7.24 -1.72
C TRP A 98 -11.76 -5.84 -1.73
N ARG A 99 -11.15 -4.89 -2.44
CA ARG A 99 -11.65 -3.52 -2.59
C ARG A 99 -11.50 -3.02 -4.01
N MET A 100 -12.30 -2.03 -4.40
CA MET A 100 -12.18 -1.35 -5.70
C MET A 100 -11.89 0.14 -5.53
N THR A 101 -11.09 0.68 -6.45
CA THR A 101 -10.83 2.11 -6.56
C THR A 101 -10.93 2.56 -8.02
N THR A 102 -11.16 3.85 -8.28
CA THR A 102 -11.15 4.38 -9.65
C THR A 102 -9.80 4.20 -10.29
N PHE A 103 -9.80 3.84 -11.57
CA PHE A 103 -8.60 3.87 -12.38
C PHE A 103 -8.24 5.32 -12.75
N LEU A 104 -7.00 5.73 -12.50
CA LEU A 104 -6.49 7.05 -12.89
C LEU A 104 -5.89 7.00 -14.29
N ASP A 105 -6.70 7.30 -15.29
CA ASP A 105 -6.29 7.38 -16.70
C ASP A 105 -5.30 8.53 -16.97
N ASN A 106 -4.58 8.49 -18.09
CA ASN A 106 -3.61 9.54 -18.46
C ASN A 106 -2.54 9.81 -17.38
N THR A 107 -2.15 8.77 -16.65
CA THR A 107 -1.06 8.81 -15.66
C THR A 107 0.04 7.83 -16.03
N TYR A 108 1.22 8.09 -15.50
CA TYR A 108 2.33 7.14 -15.50
C TYR A 108 3.01 7.19 -14.13
N ALA A 109 3.65 6.09 -13.76
CA ALA A 109 4.45 5.99 -12.56
C ALA A 109 5.86 5.52 -12.96
N THR A 110 6.88 6.14 -12.38
CA THR A 110 8.28 5.80 -12.60
C THR A 110 8.83 5.06 -11.39
N GLU A 111 9.57 3.99 -11.61
CA GLU A 111 10.24 3.24 -10.54
C GLU A 111 11.45 4.01 -9.96
N HIS A 112 12.03 4.91 -10.77
CA HIS A 112 13.21 5.69 -10.41
C HIS A 112 13.00 7.17 -10.70
N ALA A 113 13.61 8.01 -9.87
CA ALA A 113 13.69 9.45 -10.10
C ALA A 113 14.98 9.77 -10.88
N ASP A 114 14.96 9.53 -12.19
CA ASP A 114 16.12 9.75 -13.06
C ASP A 114 16.45 11.24 -13.26
N ARG A 115 15.54 12.13 -12.82
CA ARG A 115 15.65 13.58 -12.94
C ARG A 115 15.21 14.28 -11.66
N ALA A 116 15.81 15.43 -11.38
CA ALA A 116 15.45 16.26 -10.23
C ALA A 116 13.98 16.70 -10.25
N GLU A 117 13.41 16.94 -11.43
CA GLU A 117 11.99 17.34 -11.54
C GLU A 117 11.05 16.20 -11.14
N THR A 118 11.38 14.95 -11.47
CA THR A 118 10.59 13.79 -11.03
C THR A 118 10.60 13.66 -9.50
N ALA A 119 11.77 13.87 -8.89
CA ALA A 119 11.89 13.87 -7.42
C ALA A 119 11.10 15.04 -6.79
N TYR A 120 11.15 16.22 -7.41
CA TYR A 120 10.40 17.39 -6.95
C TYR A 120 8.89 17.16 -7.00
N GLU A 121 8.35 16.66 -8.10
CA GLU A 121 6.91 16.36 -8.22
C GLU A 121 6.46 15.28 -7.23
N ALA A 122 7.29 14.25 -7.00
CA ALA A 122 7.01 13.23 -5.98
C ALA A 122 6.97 13.84 -4.56
N ALA A 123 7.94 14.70 -4.23
CA ALA A 123 7.99 15.37 -2.93
C ALA A 123 6.83 16.35 -2.76
N LEU A 124 6.47 17.10 -3.80
CA LEU A 124 5.33 18.02 -3.80
C LEU A 124 4.02 17.26 -3.58
N ALA A 125 3.82 16.13 -4.27
CA ALA A 125 2.63 15.30 -4.10
C ALA A 125 2.53 14.72 -2.69
N ALA A 126 3.65 14.21 -2.14
CA ALA A 126 3.72 13.72 -0.77
C ALA A 126 3.43 14.84 0.26
N GLY A 127 4.01 16.03 0.06
CA GLY A 127 3.80 17.18 0.92
C GLY A 127 2.35 17.65 0.93
N ARG A 128 1.70 17.74 -0.24
CA ARG A 128 0.27 18.05 -0.36
C ARG A 128 -0.61 17.01 0.34
N PHE A 129 -0.28 15.73 0.17
CA PHE A 129 -1.02 14.66 0.82
C PHE A 129 -0.91 14.77 2.35
N LEU A 130 0.30 14.94 2.88
CA LEU A 130 0.55 15.09 4.33
C LEU A 130 -0.11 16.35 4.90
N ALA A 131 -0.02 17.48 4.20
CA ALA A 131 -0.71 18.71 4.60
C ALA A 131 -2.23 18.53 4.60
N GLY A 132 -2.79 17.83 3.61
CA GLY A 132 -4.22 17.52 3.55
C GLY A 132 -4.71 16.63 4.70
N LEU A 133 -3.82 15.89 5.37
CA LEU A 133 -4.14 15.10 6.57
C LEU A 133 -4.23 15.95 7.84
N GLU A 134 -3.94 17.25 7.78
CA GLU A 134 -4.12 18.14 8.93
C GLU A 134 -5.56 18.04 9.46
N GLY A 135 -5.68 17.94 10.79
CA GLY A 135 -6.96 17.76 11.49
C GLY A 135 -7.52 16.33 11.48
N LEU A 136 -6.92 15.37 10.77
CA LEU A 136 -7.29 13.97 10.88
C LEU A 136 -6.70 13.40 12.19
N SER A 137 -7.58 12.96 13.09
CA SER A 137 -7.16 12.31 14.35
C SER A 137 -6.42 10.99 14.04
N PRO A 138 -5.19 10.79 14.57
CA PRO A 138 -4.45 9.54 14.39
C PRO A 138 -5.23 8.31 14.89
N GLU A 139 -6.05 8.48 15.93
CA GLU A 139 -6.88 7.42 16.51
C GLU A 139 -7.97 6.92 15.54
N SER A 140 -8.29 7.69 14.50
CA SER A 140 -9.22 7.29 13.43
C SER A 140 -8.60 6.34 12.39
N VAL A 141 -7.29 6.08 12.48
CA VAL A 141 -6.54 5.24 11.55
C VAL A 141 -5.88 4.10 12.33
N ALA A 142 -6.27 2.86 12.04
CA ALA A 142 -5.73 1.70 12.72
C ALA A 142 -4.28 1.40 12.30
N PRO A 143 -3.38 1.01 13.22
CA PRO A 143 -2.04 0.57 12.87
C PRO A 143 -2.08 -0.85 12.24
N VAL A 144 -2.27 -0.92 10.92
CA VAL A 144 -2.46 -2.18 10.18
C VAL A 144 -1.19 -3.05 10.07
N ILE A 145 -0.02 -2.44 10.28
CA ILE A 145 1.25 -3.13 10.53
C ILE A 145 1.89 -2.50 11.77
N PRO A 146 1.74 -3.11 12.96
CA PRO A 146 2.32 -2.57 14.18
C PRO A 146 3.84 -2.40 14.08
N GLY A 147 4.36 -1.24 14.50
CA GLY A 147 5.78 -0.93 14.44
C GLY A 147 6.35 -0.84 13.02
N PHE A 148 5.53 -0.50 12.01
CA PHE A 148 5.96 -0.49 10.61
C PHE A 148 7.23 0.34 10.40
N HIS A 149 7.27 1.54 10.99
CA HIS A 149 8.40 2.49 10.97
C HIS A 149 9.22 2.50 12.27
N ASP A 150 9.09 1.50 13.13
CA ASP A 150 9.89 1.36 14.35
C ASP A 150 11.27 0.77 13.99
N SER A 151 12.21 1.62 13.59
CA SER A 151 13.54 1.23 13.13
C SER A 151 14.31 0.41 14.15
N VAL A 152 14.14 0.69 15.45
CA VAL A 152 14.78 -0.05 16.55
C VAL A 152 14.29 -1.49 16.57
N LYS A 153 12.96 -1.72 16.60
CA LYS A 153 12.42 -3.09 16.54
C LYS A 153 12.78 -3.81 15.25
N ARG A 154 12.89 -3.09 14.13
CA ARG A 154 13.34 -3.66 12.85
C ARG A 154 14.79 -4.13 12.93
N TRP A 155 15.67 -3.35 13.56
CA TRP A 155 17.06 -3.72 13.78
C TRP A 155 17.19 -4.92 14.72
N GLU A 156 16.48 -4.93 15.85
CA GLU A 156 16.45 -6.06 16.78
C GLU A 156 15.99 -7.34 16.09
N ARG A 157 14.93 -7.25 15.28
CA ARG A 157 14.43 -8.39 14.51
C ARG A 157 15.43 -8.87 13.47
N PHE A 158 16.16 -7.97 12.82
CA PHE A 158 17.22 -8.32 11.89
C PHE A 158 18.31 -9.14 12.60
N LEU A 159 18.83 -8.68 13.74
CA LEU A 159 19.85 -9.38 14.52
C LEU A 159 19.38 -10.78 14.95
N GLU A 160 18.13 -10.91 15.37
CA GLU A 160 17.54 -12.19 15.74
C GLU A 160 17.51 -13.16 14.56
N VAL A 161 17.01 -12.70 13.40
CA VAL A 161 16.86 -13.54 12.19
C VAL A 161 18.22 -13.89 11.58
N GLU A 162 19.17 -12.94 11.57
CA GLU A 162 20.54 -13.19 11.11
C GLU A 162 21.20 -14.29 11.95
N ARG A 163 21.12 -14.18 13.28
CA ARG A 163 21.69 -15.17 14.21
C ARG A 163 21.12 -16.58 14.00
N LEU A 164 19.86 -16.67 13.59
CA LEU A 164 19.16 -17.94 13.34
C LEU A 164 19.29 -18.42 11.88
N ALA A 165 19.84 -17.60 10.98
CA ALA A 165 19.98 -17.94 9.58
C ALA A 165 21.09 -18.98 9.37
N THR A 166 20.93 -19.81 8.33
CA THR A 166 21.97 -20.78 7.97
C THR A 166 23.17 -20.09 7.34
N PRO A 167 24.38 -20.68 7.39
CA PRO A 167 25.57 -20.10 6.77
C PRO A 167 25.38 -19.75 5.29
N GLU A 168 24.62 -20.55 4.55
CA GLU A 168 24.33 -20.32 3.13
C GLU A 168 23.49 -19.06 2.92
N LYS A 169 22.48 -18.83 3.78
CA LYS A 169 21.65 -17.61 3.72
C LYS A 169 22.44 -16.37 4.11
N GLN A 170 23.29 -16.47 5.13
CA GLN A 170 24.17 -15.38 5.53
C GLN A 170 25.17 -15.03 4.42
N ALA A 171 25.77 -16.04 3.77
CA ALA A 171 26.66 -15.83 2.64
C ALA A 171 25.94 -15.18 1.45
N ALA A 172 24.72 -15.62 1.14
CA ALA A 172 23.92 -15.08 0.04
C ALA A 172 23.50 -13.62 0.26
N ALA A 173 23.24 -13.21 1.51
CA ALA A 173 22.84 -11.86 1.89
C ALA A 173 24.00 -11.02 2.49
N ALA A 174 25.24 -11.46 2.31
CA ALA A 174 26.40 -10.83 2.95
C ALA A 174 26.58 -9.34 2.60
N PRO A 175 26.33 -8.87 1.36
CA PRO A 175 26.34 -7.44 1.04
C PRO A 175 25.33 -6.62 1.85
N GLU A 176 24.09 -7.11 1.95
CA GLU A 176 22.98 -6.45 2.65
C GLU A 176 23.22 -6.43 4.16
N ILE A 177 23.70 -7.54 4.72
CA ILE A 177 24.10 -7.63 6.12
C ILE A 177 25.15 -6.55 6.44
N ARG A 178 26.23 -6.47 5.64
CA ARG A 178 27.27 -5.46 5.85
C ARG A 178 26.73 -4.03 5.75
N PHE A 179 25.84 -3.78 4.78
CA PHE A 179 25.22 -2.46 4.62
C PHE A 179 24.40 -2.07 5.86
N LEU A 180 23.62 -2.99 6.40
CA LEU A 180 22.79 -2.74 7.58
C LEU A 180 23.65 -2.45 8.82
N TYR A 181 24.72 -3.22 9.06
CA TYR A 181 25.68 -2.92 10.14
C TYR A 181 26.39 -1.57 9.94
N ALA A 182 26.76 -1.21 8.71
CA ALA A 182 27.39 0.09 8.44
C ALA A 182 26.42 1.26 8.66
N SER A 183 25.12 1.05 8.49
CA SER A 183 24.09 2.09 8.58
C SER A 183 23.42 2.17 9.96
N HIS A 184 23.65 1.21 10.87
CA HIS A 184 22.87 1.08 12.11
C HIS A 184 22.93 2.32 13.02
N GLN A 185 24.03 3.08 12.99
CA GLN A 185 24.16 4.31 13.79
C GLN A 185 23.05 5.32 13.50
N LEU A 186 22.52 5.34 12.27
CA LEU A 186 21.38 6.17 11.91
C LEU A 186 20.13 5.81 12.74
N PHE A 187 19.94 4.55 13.11
CA PHE A 187 18.81 4.13 13.93
C PHE A 187 18.94 4.65 15.38
N ASP A 188 20.16 4.71 15.90
CA ASP A 188 20.43 5.29 17.23
C ASP A 188 20.24 6.82 17.23
N GLU A 189 20.67 7.50 16.16
CA GLU A 189 20.43 8.94 15.97
C GLU A 189 18.93 9.25 15.92
N ILE A 190 18.15 8.51 15.12
CA ILE A 190 16.68 8.66 15.06
C ILE A 190 16.05 8.45 16.44
N ARG A 191 16.50 7.44 17.19
CA ARG A 191 16.01 7.17 18.54
C ARG A 191 16.27 8.35 19.49
N ALA A 192 17.41 9.03 19.35
CA ALA A 192 17.75 10.17 20.20
C ALA A 192 16.86 11.40 19.95
N LEU A 193 16.16 11.48 18.81
CA LEU A 193 15.31 12.61 18.46
C LEU A 193 13.99 12.69 19.24
N HIS A 194 13.64 11.68 20.06
CA HIS A 194 12.40 11.62 20.86
C HIS A 194 11.12 11.98 20.07
N LEU A 195 11.07 11.59 18.79
CA LEU A 195 9.88 11.72 17.93
C LEU A 195 8.81 10.67 18.29
#